data_AF-A0A9D8PGJ0-F1
#
_entry.id   AF-A0A9D8PGJ0-F1
#
_cell.length_a   1.000
_cell.length_b   1.000
_cell.length_c   1.000
_cell.angle_alpha   90.00
_cell.angle_beta   90.00
_cell.angle_gamma   90.00
#
_symmetry.space_group_name_H-M   'P 1'
#
loop_
_entity.id
_entity.type
_entity.pdbx_description
1 polymer ?
#
loop_
_entity_poly.entity_id
_entity_poly.type
_entity_poly.pdbx_seq_one_letter_code
_entity_poly.pdbx_strand_id
1 'polypeptide(L)'
;MGKLNMKAGLEEGYDVEEDEMAEELPEDDEEAEDQEPKCPRDIILELYIADVTRYPRLTAKDEKTLASEIEEAKYLERIEESYFQRHDTYPSSVRIVIYLLHHLVSAKRLVDALAKELKLPATKSFAKRLSDPKLRSAIDSVIDPELVETVANATGKSIPETEQGIIELSIRSRLLPHEVTSIIEEKATWEEAESLITEPVDSKFLSHLQAISPQL
;
A
#
# COMPACT_ATOMS: atom_id res chain seq x y z
N MET A 1 5.28 -69.51 33.01
CA MET A 1 4.40 -68.69 33.89
C MET A 1 3.51 -67.84 33.00
N GLY A 2 2.21 -67.78 33.28
CA GLY A 2 1.24 -66.94 32.57
C GLY A 2 0.21 -67.74 31.79
N LYS A 3 -1.02 -67.79 32.31
CA LYS A 3 -2.12 -68.70 31.96
C LYS A 3 -3.00 -68.12 30.83
N LEU A 4 -3.45 -68.94 29.89
CA LEU A 4 -4.66 -68.74 29.10
C LEU A 4 -5.70 -69.74 29.62
N ASN A 5 -6.86 -69.25 30.07
CA ASN A 5 -8.00 -70.12 30.34
C ASN A 5 -9.25 -69.47 29.74
N MET A 6 -9.78 -70.12 28.70
CA MET A 6 -11.13 -69.93 28.20
C MET A 6 -12.12 -70.61 29.16
N LYS A 7 -13.26 -69.94 29.41
CA LYS A 7 -14.63 -70.47 29.30
C LYS A 7 -15.57 -69.64 30.18
N ALA A 8 -16.70 -69.23 29.61
CA ALA A 8 -18.03 -69.60 30.08
C ALA A 8 -19.06 -68.97 29.13
N GLY A 9 -19.94 -69.80 28.58
CA GLY A 9 -21.25 -69.35 28.13
C GLY A 9 -22.25 -69.46 29.27
N LEU A 10 -23.40 -68.79 29.14
CA LEU A 10 -24.67 -69.13 29.81
C LEU A 10 -25.82 -68.42 29.08
N GLU A 11 -26.92 -69.16 28.95
CA GLU A 11 -28.21 -68.82 28.34
C GLU A 11 -29.00 -67.77 29.14
N GLU A 12 -29.94 -67.11 28.47
CA GLU A 12 -31.31 -66.73 28.90
C GLU A 12 -31.87 -65.87 27.75
N GLY A 13 -32.87 -66.32 26.98
CA GLY A 13 -34.29 -66.26 27.32
C GLY A 13 -34.80 -64.82 27.13
N TYR A 14 -35.77 -64.58 26.24
CA TYR A 14 -36.93 -63.69 26.45
C TYR A 14 -37.75 -63.51 25.17
N ASP A 15 -39.04 -63.32 25.43
CA ASP A 15 -40.22 -63.46 24.61
C ASP A 15 -40.46 -62.38 23.55
N VAL A 16 -41.47 -62.68 22.75
CA VAL A 16 -42.04 -62.04 21.57
C VAL A 16 -43.01 -60.90 21.94
N GLU A 17 -43.06 -59.86 21.08
CA GLU A 17 -44.14 -58.84 20.89
C GLU A 17 -44.44 -57.93 22.11
N GLU A 18 -44.67 -56.62 22.04
CA GLU A 18 -45.07 -55.66 21.02
C GLU A 18 -44.30 -54.35 21.32
N ASP A 19 -43.96 -53.56 20.31
CA ASP A 19 -43.97 -52.10 20.49
C ASP A 19 -44.19 -51.46 19.12
N GLU A 20 -45.34 -50.80 19.04
CA GLU A 20 -45.89 -50.12 17.88
C GLU A 20 -44.90 -49.07 17.37
N MET A 21 -44.48 -49.21 16.11
CA MET A 21 -43.88 -48.08 15.37
C MET A 21 -44.97 -47.02 15.14
N ALA A 22 -45.12 -46.10 16.08
CA ALA A 22 -45.65 -44.77 15.80
C ALA A 22 -44.47 -43.88 15.38
N GLU A 23 -44.17 -43.87 14.09
CA GLU A 23 -43.45 -42.75 13.48
C GLU A 23 -44.35 -41.50 13.62
N GLU A 24 -44.19 -40.75 14.70
CA GLU A 24 -44.59 -39.34 14.72
C GLU A 24 -43.66 -38.60 13.75
N LEU A 25 -44.12 -38.49 12.50
CA LEU A 25 -43.57 -37.55 11.54
C LEU A 25 -43.70 -36.13 12.14
N PRO A 26 -42.65 -35.30 12.10
CA PRO A 26 -42.82 -33.89 12.42
C PRO A 26 -43.86 -33.31 11.46
N GLU A 27 -44.87 -32.65 12.02
CA GLU A 27 -45.76 -31.80 11.25
C GLU A 27 -44.91 -30.66 10.67
N ASP A 28 -44.50 -30.82 9.41
CA ASP A 28 -43.99 -29.73 8.59
C ASP A 28 -45.16 -28.77 8.36
N ASP A 29 -45.37 -27.83 9.30
CA ASP A 29 -45.95 -26.53 9.01
C ASP A 29 -44.94 -25.76 8.12
N GLU A 30 -44.74 -26.24 6.90
CA GLU A 30 -44.32 -25.38 5.80
C GLU A 30 -45.52 -24.50 5.46
N GLU A 31 -45.68 -23.41 6.22
CA GLU A 31 -46.31 -22.21 5.69
C GLU A 31 -45.53 -21.83 4.42
N ALA A 32 -45.97 -22.38 3.28
CA ALA A 32 -45.58 -21.89 1.97
C ALA A 32 -46.07 -20.44 1.90
N GLU A 33 -45.21 -19.50 2.30
CA GLU A 33 -45.42 -18.08 2.03
C GLU A 33 -45.73 -17.97 0.54
N ASP A 34 -46.94 -17.52 0.21
CA ASP A 34 -47.34 -17.10 -1.13
C ASP A 34 -46.44 -15.92 -1.53
N GLN A 35 -45.21 -16.22 -1.95
CA GLN A 35 -44.30 -15.21 -2.48
C GLN A 35 -44.84 -14.83 -3.86
N GLU A 36 -45.50 -13.67 -3.94
CA GLU A 36 -45.84 -13.04 -5.21
C GLU A 36 -44.62 -13.09 -6.15
N PRO A 37 -44.79 -13.43 -7.44
CA PRO A 37 -43.68 -13.51 -8.36
C PRO A 37 -42.94 -12.16 -8.38
N LYS A 38 -41.70 -12.16 -7.87
CA LYS A 38 -40.87 -10.95 -7.81
C LYS A 38 -40.81 -10.31 -9.19
N CYS A 39 -41.14 -9.02 -9.25
CA CYS A 39 -41.04 -8.25 -10.48
C CYS A 39 -39.58 -8.32 -10.99
N PRO A 40 -39.33 -8.39 -12.30
CA PRO A 40 -37.98 -8.41 -12.85
C PRO A 40 -37.05 -7.29 -12.34
N ARG A 41 -37.61 -6.13 -11.95
CA ARG A 41 -36.88 -5.04 -11.30
C ARG A 41 -36.32 -5.43 -9.94
N ASP A 42 -37.11 -6.11 -9.12
CA ASP A 42 -36.74 -6.46 -7.76
C ASP A 42 -35.64 -7.54 -7.78
N ILE A 43 -35.69 -8.45 -8.75
CA ILE A 43 -34.61 -9.42 -9.02
C ILE A 43 -33.30 -8.71 -9.39
N ILE A 44 -33.35 -7.70 -10.28
CA ILE A 44 -32.15 -6.91 -10.64
C ILE A 44 -31.59 -6.15 -9.44
N LEU A 45 -32.47 -5.57 -8.60
CA LEU A 45 -32.06 -4.85 -7.40
C LEU A 45 -31.39 -5.80 -6.39
N GLU A 46 -31.95 -6.98 -6.17
CA GLU A 46 -31.37 -8.01 -5.30
C GLU A 46 -30.00 -8.49 -5.81
N LEU A 47 -29.87 -8.73 -7.12
CA LEU A 47 -28.60 -9.07 -7.75
C LEU A 47 -27.56 -7.95 -7.57
N TYR A 48 -27.97 -6.69 -7.80
CA TYR A 48 -27.08 -5.54 -7.61
C TYR A 48 -26.65 -5.37 -6.15
N ILE A 49 -27.58 -5.53 -5.19
CA ILE A 49 -27.25 -5.47 -3.76
C ILE A 49 -26.30 -6.61 -3.37
N ALA A 50 -26.58 -7.83 -3.81
CA ALA A 50 -25.69 -8.97 -3.58
C ALA A 50 -24.28 -8.70 -4.15
N ASP A 51 -24.20 -8.12 -5.35
CA ASP A 51 -22.93 -7.76 -5.99
C ASP A 51 -22.16 -6.67 -5.23
N VAL A 52 -22.82 -5.57 -4.81
CA VAL A 52 -22.13 -4.48 -4.09
C VAL A 52 -21.80 -4.85 -2.64
N THR A 53 -22.53 -5.79 -2.03
CA THR A 53 -22.26 -6.28 -0.67
C THR A 53 -21.25 -7.42 -0.64
N ARG A 54 -20.93 -8.03 -1.79
CA ARG A 54 -19.93 -9.09 -1.93
C ARG A 54 -18.54 -8.71 -1.42
N TYR A 55 -18.17 -7.44 -1.54
CA TYR A 55 -16.84 -6.97 -1.17
C TYR A 55 -16.88 -6.27 0.20
N PRO A 56 -15.94 -6.61 1.10
CA PRO A 56 -15.83 -5.91 2.36
C PRO A 56 -15.50 -4.44 2.11
N ARG A 57 -16.02 -3.56 2.97
CA ARG A 57 -15.66 -2.14 2.92
C ARG A 57 -14.19 -1.97 3.27
N LEU A 58 -13.55 -1.02 2.60
CA LEU A 58 -12.18 -0.63 2.94
C LEU A 58 -12.15 -0.03 4.34
N THR A 59 -11.10 -0.33 5.10
CA THR A 59 -10.79 0.41 6.31
C THR A 59 -10.13 1.74 5.93
N ALA A 60 -10.12 2.73 6.84
CA ALA A 60 -9.41 4.00 6.59
C ALA A 60 -7.91 3.80 6.26
N LYS A 61 -7.30 2.71 6.73
CA LYS A 61 -5.92 2.34 6.39
C LYS A 61 -5.81 1.85 4.95
N ASP A 62 -6.77 1.05 4.49
CA ASP A 62 -6.79 0.52 3.13
C ASP A 62 -7.07 1.64 2.12
N GLU A 63 -8.02 2.54 2.44
CA GLU A 63 -8.30 3.73 1.63
C GLU A 63 -7.04 4.59 1.45
N LYS A 64 -6.30 4.83 2.54
CA LYS A 64 -5.05 5.59 2.49
C LYS A 64 -4.00 4.90 1.62
N THR A 65 -3.86 3.59 1.74
CA THR A 65 -2.88 2.82 0.97
C THR A 65 -3.21 2.88 -0.52
N LEU A 66 -4.46 2.60 -0.87
CA LEU A 66 -4.95 2.66 -2.25
C LEU A 66 -4.84 4.08 -2.83
N ALA A 67 -5.18 5.11 -2.06
CA ALA A 67 -5.02 6.49 -2.49
C ALA A 67 -3.56 6.83 -2.80
N SER A 68 -2.62 6.36 -1.97
CA SER A 68 -1.18 6.57 -2.17
C SER A 68 -0.70 5.87 -3.45
N GLU A 69 -1.13 4.63 -3.70
CA GLU A 69 -0.81 3.89 -4.93
C GLU A 69 -1.35 4.58 -6.18
N ILE A 70 -2.57 5.13 -6.12
CA ILE A 70 -3.17 5.89 -7.23
C ILE A 70 -2.39 7.19 -7.49
N GLU A 71 -1.99 7.92 -6.45
CA GLU A 71 -1.15 9.12 -6.58
C GLU A 71 0.20 8.81 -7.23
N GLU A 72 0.83 7.72 -6.80
CA GLU A 72 2.10 7.23 -7.32
C GLU A 72 2.00 6.85 -8.80
N ALA A 73 0.98 6.08 -9.18
CA ALA A 73 0.73 5.69 -10.56
C ALA A 73 0.50 6.91 -11.47
N LYS A 74 -0.33 7.87 -11.04
CA LYS A 74 -0.58 9.12 -11.79
C LYS A 74 0.69 9.96 -11.92
N TYR A 75 1.54 9.95 -10.89
CA TYR A 75 2.80 10.67 -10.92
C TYR A 75 3.77 10.06 -11.94
N LEU A 76 3.85 8.73 -12.00
CA LEU A 76 4.65 8.01 -13.00
C LEU A 76 4.14 8.26 -14.42
N GLU A 77 2.84 8.14 -14.66
CA GLU A 77 2.20 8.45 -15.95
C GLU A 77 2.57 9.86 -16.42
N ARG A 78 2.51 10.85 -15.52
CA ARG A 78 2.90 12.23 -15.82
C ARG A 78 4.38 12.37 -16.22
N ILE A 79 5.29 11.61 -15.60
CA ILE A 79 6.71 11.60 -15.99
C ILE A 79 6.87 10.98 -17.37
N GLU A 80 6.23 9.84 -17.60
CA GLU A 80 6.29 9.10 -18.86
C GLU A 80 5.77 9.94 -20.03
N GLU A 81 4.61 10.57 -19.88
CA GLU A 81 4.04 11.48 -20.87
C GLU A 81 4.98 12.67 -21.15
N SER A 82 5.51 13.30 -20.10
CA SER A 82 6.42 14.42 -20.23
C SER A 82 7.71 14.05 -20.96
N TYR A 83 8.20 12.82 -20.76
CA TYR A 83 9.38 12.30 -21.43
C TYR A 83 9.07 11.90 -22.88
N PHE A 84 7.95 11.22 -23.11
CA PHE A 84 7.48 10.81 -24.43
C PHE A 84 7.29 12.02 -25.36
N GLN A 85 6.68 13.10 -24.86
CA GLN A 85 6.53 14.35 -25.63
C GLN A 85 7.86 14.96 -26.11
N ARG A 86 8.97 14.70 -25.41
CA ARG A 86 10.31 15.26 -25.73
C ARG A 86 11.17 14.32 -26.56
N HIS A 87 11.02 13.01 -26.37
CA HIS A 87 11.93 11.99 -26.90
C HIS A 87 11.25 10.93 -27.77
N ASP A 88 9.94 11.02 -27.97
CA ASP A 88 9.11 10.08 -28.77
C ASP A 88 9.28 8.60 -28.36
N THR A 89 9.70 8.38 -27.12
CA THR A 89 10.02 7.08 -26.54
C THR A 89 9.68 7.10 -25.05
N TYR A 90 9.34 5.95 -24.47
CA TYR A 90 9.13 5.85 -23.03
C TYR A 90 10.47 5.77 -22.27
N PRO A 91 10.56 6.34 -21.06
CA PRO A 91 11.78 6.29 -20.27
C PRO A 91 12.04 4.87 -19.74
N SER A 92 13.31 4.48 -19.64
CA SER A 92 13.74 3.29 -18.89
C SER A 92 13.51 3.48 -17.39
N SER A 93 13.26 2.40 -16.63
CA SER A 93 13.15 2.45 -15.17
C SER A 93 14.35 3.13 -14.50
N VAL A 94 15.58 2.87 -14.99
CA VAL A 94 16.79 3.55 -14.53
C VAL A 94 16.72 5.07 -14.72
N ARG A 95 16.17 5.53 -15.85
CA ARG A 95 15.99 6.96 -16.14
C ARG A 95 14.96 7.58 -15.19
N ILE A 96 13.87 6.88 -14.90
CA ILE A 96 12.85 7.33 -13.93
C ILE A 96 13.48 7.46 -12.55
N VAL A 97 14.27 6.49 -12.10
CA VAL A 97 14.98 6.55 -10.81
C VAL A 97 15.92 7.75 -10.74
N ILE A 98 16.73 8.01 -11.78
CA ILE A 98 17.63 9.17 -11.83
C ILE A 98 16.82 10.47 -11.76
N TYR A 99 15.69 10.54 -12.48
CA TYR A 99 14.79 11.68 -12.43
C TYR A 99 14.25 11.91 -11.01
N LEU A 100 13.75 10.86 -10.35
CA LEU A 100 13.25 10.95 -8.97
C LEU A 100 14.34 11.43 -8.01
N LEU A 101 15.55 10.85 -8.09
CA LEU A 101 16.69 11.25 -7.27
C LEU A 101 17.08 12.72 -7.49
N HIS A 102 17.13 13.17 -8.75
CA HIS A 102 17.46 14.56 -9.08
C HIS A 102 16.48 15.54 -8.43
N HIS A 103 15.19 15.22 -8.52
CA HIS A 103 14.15 16.05 -7.90
C HIS A 103 14.14 15.98 -6.37
N LEU A 104 14.44 14.82 -5.79
CA LEU A 104 14.57 14.68 -4.33
C LEU A 104 15.75 15.49 -3.78
N VAL A 105 16.93 15.37 -4.40
CA VAL A 105 18.13 16.14 -4.03
C VAL A 105 17.88 17.64 -4.19
N SER A 106 17.24 18.06 -5.28
CA SER A 106 16.85 19.46 -5.51
C SER A 106 15.87 20.00 -4.45
N ALA A 107 15.10 19.13 -3.80
CA ALA A 107 14.17 19.49 -2.74
C ALA A 107 14.85 19.70 -1.37
N LYS A 108 16.19 19.61 -1.27
CA LYS A 108 16.95 19.79 -0.01
C LYS A 108 16.51 20.99 0.81
N ARG A 109 16.34 22.17 0.18
CA ARG A 109 15.92 23.39 0.88
C ARG A 109 14.55 23.25 1.55
N LEU A 110 13.63 22.56 0.90
CA LEU A 110 12.30 22.27 1.45
C LEU A 110 12.41 21.29 2.62
N VAL A 111 13.18 20.22 2.45
CA VAL A 111 13.42 19.20 3.49
C VAL A 111 14.11 19.80 4.72
N ASP A 112 15.07 20.69 4.52
CA ASP A 112 15.76 21.39 5.62
C ASP A 112 14.83 22.33 6.38
N ALA A 113 13.91 23.01 5.69
CA ALA A 113 12.88 23.84 6.33
C ALA A 113 11.91 22.97 7.15
N LEU A 114 11.39 21.88 6.57
CA LEU A 114 10.54 20.92 7.28
C LEU A 114 11.24 20.32 8.49
N ALA A 115 12.52 19.96 8.37
CA ALA A 115 13.30 19.38 9.45
C ALA A 115 13.48 20.35 10.64
N LYS A 116 13.60 21.65 10.37
CA LYS A 116 13.67 22.70 11.41
C LYS A 116 12.35 22.84 12.15
N GLU A 117 11.24 22.94 11.42
CA GLU A 117 9.91 23.07 12.02
C GLU A 117 9.53 21.84 12.85
N LEU A 118 9.85 20.65 12.33
CA LEU A 118 9.62 19.38 13.02
C LEU A 118 10.66 19.10 14.12
N LYS A 119 11.64 19.99 14.35
CA LYS A 119 12.70 19.84 15.35
C LYS A 119 13.41 18.49 15.27
N LEU A 120 13.71 18.04 14.05
CA LEU A 120 14.37 16.77 13.80
C LEU A 120 15.86 16.84 14.18
N PRO A 121 16.47 15.72 14.60
CA PRO A 121 17.91 15.69 14.83
C PRO A 121 18.67 16.08 13.55
N ALA A 122 19.83 16.69 13.74
CA ALA A 122 20.72 17.03 12.64
C ALA A 122 21.33 15.74 12.07
N THR A 123 20.94 15.41 10.85
CA THR A 123 21.45 14.25 10.11
C THR A 123 21.99 14.74 8.77
N LYS A 124 23.21 14.32 8.44
CA LYS A 124 23.81 14.59 7.13
C LYS A 124 23.37 13.60 6.06
N SER A 125 22.95 12.40 6.48
CA SER A 125 22.51 11.34 5.57
C SER A 125 21.22 11.71 4.84
N PHE A 126 21.26 11.61 3.51
CA PHE A 126 20.13 11.78 2.61
C PHE A 126 19.04 10.72 2.87
N ALA A 127 19.41 9.44 2.81
CA ALA A 127 18.48 8.32 2.96
C ALA A 127 17.81 8.32 4.35
N LYS A 128 18.58 8.54 5.42
CA LYS A 128 18.04 8.59 6.79
C LYS A 128 17.09 9.78 6.99
N ARG A 129 17.36 10.92 6.34
CA ARG A 129 16.48 12.09 6.44
C ARG A 129 15.14 11.81 5.77
N LEU A 130 15.14 11.25 4.56
CA LEU A 130 13.90 10.94 3.83
C LEU A 130 13.08 9.84 4.48
N SER A 131 13.73 8.87 5.13
CA SER A 131 13.04 7.77 5.83
C SER A 131 12.76 8.07 7.32
N ASP A 132 12.97 9.30 7.80
CA ASP A 132 12.71 9.66 9.19
C ASP A 132 11.21 9.57 9.50
N PRO A 133 10.77 8.76 10.48
CA PRO A 133 9.35 8.52 10.73
C PRO A 133 8.55 9.80 11.04
N LYS A 134 9.18 10.80 11.67
CA LYS A 134 8.51 12.06 12.01
C LYS A 134 8.37 12.96 10.78
N LEU A 135 9.36 12.96 9.88
CA LEU A 135 9.21 13.60 8.58
C LEU A 135 8.12 12.92 7.75
N ARG A 136 8.16 11.58 7.65
CA ARG A 136 7.17 10.78 6.92
C ARG A 136 5.75 11.02 7.44
N SER A 137 5.55 10.99 8.76
CA SER A 137 4.24 11.29 9.35
C SER A 137 3.72 12.69 9.02
N ALA A 138 4.59 13.68 8.86
CA ALA A 138 4.19 15.06 8.55
C ALA A 138 3.81 15.24 7.08
N ILE A 139 4.40 14.48 6.15
CA ILE A 139 4.20 14.64 4.70
C ILE A 139 3.31 13.55 4.07
N ASP A 140 3.14 12.39 4.71
CA ASP A 140 2.27 11.29 4.28
C ASP A 140 0.88 11.34 4.95
N SER A 141 0.61 12.34 5.78
CA SER A 141 -0.71 12.52 6.42
C SER A 141 -1.37 13.81 5.91
N VAL A 142 -2.49 14.18 6.52
CA VAL A 142 -3.14 15.46 6.22
C VAL A 142 -2.13 16.57 6.51
N ILE A 143 -1.76 17.31 5.46
CA ILE A 143 -0.76 18.36 5.56
C ILE A 143 -1.32 19.49 6.43
N ASP A 144 -0.57 19.82 7.48
CA ASP A 144 -0.92 20.90 8.40
C ASP A 144 -0.74 22.27 7.71
N PRO A 145 -1.80 23.09 7.56
CA PRO A 145 -1.71 24.42 6.96
C PRO A 145 -0.70 25.34 7.66
N GLU A 146 -0.54 25.25 8.99
CA GLU A 146 0.43 26.06 9.74
C GLU A 146 1.87 25.67 9.38
N LEU A 147 2.12 24.37 9.15
CA LEU A 147 3.41 23.88 8.68
C LEU A 147 3.71 24.40 7.26
N VAL A 148 2.72 24.39 6.36
CA VAL A 148 2.89 24.92 4.99
C VAL A 148 3.24 26.39 5.02
N GLU A 149 2.51 27.21 5.79
CA GLU A 149 2.77 28.64 5.88
C GLU A 149 4.17 28.93 6.43
N THR A 150 4.57 28.23 7.48
CA THR A 150 5.89 28.43 8.10
C THR A 150 7.02 28.04 7.14
N VAL A 151 6.87 26.92 6.43
CA VAL A 151 7.84 26.45 5.44
C VAL A 151 7.87 27.36 4.21
N ALA A 152 6.72 27.88 3.77
CA ALA A 152 6.62 28.83 2.66
C ALA A 152 7.42 30.11 2.98
N ASN A 153 7.21 30.66 4.19
CA ASN A 153 7.95 31.82 4.68
C ASN A 153 9.45 31.54 4.79
N ALA A 154 9.85 30.36 5.28
CA ALA A 154 11.26 29.98 5.42
C ALA A 154 11.96 29.74 4.06
N THR A 155 11.23 29.28 3.04
CA THR A 155 11.78 28.99 1.71
C THR A 155 11.61 30.13 0.70
N GLY A 156 10.83 31.15 1.05
CA GLY A 156 10.51 32.28 0.17
C GLY A 156 9.60 31.92 -1.00
N LYS A 157 8.85 30.82 -0.88
CA LYS A 157 7.88 30.35 -1.90
C LYS A 157 6.46 30.75 -1.52
N SER A 158 5.54 30.69 -2.47
CA SER A 158 4.12 30.84 -2.14
C SER A 158 3.60 29.61 -1.38
N ILE A 159 2.53 29.79 -0.61
CA ILE A 159 1.81 28.71 0.08
C ILE A 159 1.44 27.56 -0.88
N PRO A 160 0.77 27.80 -2.03
CA PRO A 160 0.39 26.70 -2.94
C PRO A 160 1.60 25.98 -3.56
N GLU A 161 2.68 26.69 -3.88
CA GLU A 161 3.92 26.05 -4.37
C GLU A 161 4.60 25.19 -3.30
N THR A 162 4.50 25.61 -2.03
CA THR A 162 5.07 24.88 -0.90
C THR A 162 4.27 23.62 -0.61
N GLU A 163 2.95 23.74 -0.57
CA GLU A 163 2.03 22.61 -0.41
C GLU A 163 2.25 21.57 -1.51
N GLN A 164 2.25 21.99 -2.77
CA GLN A 164 2.55 21.10 -3.90
C GLN A 164 3.95 20.48 -3.78
N GLY A 165 4.95 21.26 -3.33
CA GLY A 165 6.29 20.76 -3.09
C GLY A 165 6.34 19.65 -2.02
N ILE A 166 5.55 19.78 -0.95
CA ILE A 166 5.43 18.77 0.12
C ILE A 166 4.75 17.51 -0.41
N ILE A 167 3.66 17.66 -1.18
CA ILE A 167 2.96 16.53 -1.82
C ILE A 167 3.92 15.79 -2.76
N GLU A 168 4.64 16.48 -3.63
CA GLU A 168 5.58 15.84 -4.56
C GLU A 168 6.77 15.22 -3.84
N LEU A 169 7.24 15.81 -2.73
CA LEU A 169 8.27 15.21 -1.89
C LEU A 169 7.77 13.87 -1.30
N SER A 170 6.54 13.85 -0.81
CA SER A 170 5.87 12.66 -0.26
C SER A 170 5.81 11.54 -1.30
N ILE A 171 5.28 11.83 -2.49
CA ILE A 171 5.14 10.87 -3.59
C ILE A 171 6.51 10.37 -4.07
N ARG A 172 7.46 11.28 -4.35
CA ARG A 172 8.80 10.90 -4.84
C ARG A 172 9.57 10.04 -3.83
N SER A 173 9.41 10.31 -2.53
CA SER A 173 10.06 9.55 -1.48
C SER A 173 9.46 8.14 -1.29
N ARG A 174 8.19 7.93 -1.67
CA ARG A 174 7.55 6.61 -1.70
C ARG A 174 7.92 5.82 -2.96
N LEU A 175 7.98 6.50 -4.11
CA LEU A 175 8.34 5.90 -5.40
C LEU A 175 9.80 5.46 -5.47
N LEU A 176 10.69 5.94 -4.60
CA LEU A 176 12.09 5.59 -4.63
C LEU A 176 12.30 4.16 -4.08
N PRO A 177 12.76 3.19 -4.90
CA PRO A 177 12.90 1.81 -4.45
C PRO A 177 14.01 1.67 -3.40
N HIS A 178 13.82 0.73 -2.47
CA HIS A 178 14.76 0.53 -1.36
C HIS A 178 16.15 0.08 -1.86
N GLU A 179 16.18 -0.66 -2.97
CA GLU A 179 17.38 -1.13 -3.67
C GLU A 179 18.27 0.05 -4.06
N VAL A 180 17.66 1.16 -4.53
CA VAL A 180 18.38 2.39 -4.90
C VAL A 180 18.95 3.06 -3.66
N THR A 181 18.17 3.14 -2.57
CA THR A 181 18.65 3.67 -1.29
C THR A 181 19.69 2.79 -0.61
N SER A 182 19.84 1.54 -1.03
CA SER A 182 20.88 0.63 -0.55
C SER A 182 22.19 0.80 -1.33
N ILE A 183 22.10 1.15 -2.62
CA ILE A 183 23.26 1.50 -3.47
C ILE A 183 23.84 2.85 -3.03
N ILE A 184 22.96 3.84 -2.78
CA ILE A 184 23.36 5.09 -2.15
C ILE A 184 23.74 4.73 -0.72
N GLU A 185 25.01 4.92 -0.33
CA GLU A 185 25.43 4.55 1.02
C GLU A 185 24.49 5.19 2.07
N GLU A 186 24.08 4.44 3.08
CA GLU A 186 23.13 4.93 4.11
C GLU A 186 23.65 6.19 4.84
N LYS A 187 24.96 6.47 4.74
CA LYS A 187 25.62 7.64 5.32
C LYS A 187 25.88 8.76 4.31
N ALA A 188 25.57 8.54 3.04
CA ALA A 188 25.80 9.50 1.97
C ALA A 188 25.09 10.82 2.27
N THR A 189 25.85 11.90 2.16
CA THR A 189 25.38 13.26 2.28
C THR A 189 24.54 13.66 1.07
N TRP A 190 23.81 14.76 1.22
CA TRP A 190 23.06 15.35 0.11
C TRP A 190 23.97 15.72 -1.06
N GLU A 191 25.17 16.25 -0.77
CA GLU A 191 26.18 16.62 -1.75
C GLU A 191 26.76 15.39 -2.47
N GLU A 192 27.00 14.30 -1.74
CA GLU A 192 27.43 13.03 -2.35
C GLU A 192 26.32 12.45 -3.24
N ALA A 193 25.07 12.44 -2.80
CA ALA A 193 23.93 12.01 -3.60
C ALA A 193 23.75 12.87 -4.86
N GLU A 194 23.96 14.19 -4.76
CA GLU A 194 23.95 15.12 -5.90
C GLU A 194 25.08 14.82 -6.89
N SER A 195 26.28 14.50 -6.40
CA SER A 195 27.43 14.21 -7.25
C SER A 195 27.25 12.93 -8.08
N LEU A 196 26.49 11.95 -7.59
CA LEU A 196 26.21 10.70 -8.30
C LEU A 196 25.32 10.91 -9.53
N ILE A 197 24.44 11.91 -9.48
CA ILE A 197 23.39 12.16 -10.48
C ILE A 197 23.63 13.40 -11.34
N THR A 198 24.66 14.20 -11.03
CA THR A 198 25.06 15.36 -11.84
C THR A 198 25.58 14.88 -13.19
N GLU A 199 25.09 15.44 -14.29
CA GLU A 199 25.50 15.01 -15.64
C GLU A 199 26.98 15.34 -15.94
N PRO A 200 27.78 14.39 -16.47
CA PRO A 200 27.41 13.01 -16.77
C PRO A 200 27.27 12.15 -15.50
N VAL A 201 26.14 11.43 -15.38
CA VAL A 201 25.86 10.55 -14.23
C VAL A 201 27.01 9.57 -14.03
N ASP A 202 27.40 9.32 -12.77
CA ASP A 202 28.55 8.47 -12.45
C ASP A 202 28.41 7.08 -13.09
N SER A 203 29.42 6.68 -13.85
CA SER A 203 29.41 5.44 -14.64
C SER A 203 29.27 4.17 -13.78
N LYS A 204 29.81 4.17 -12.55
CA LYS A 204 29.68 3.02 -11.63
C LYS A 204 28.27 2.97 -11.08
N PHE A 205 27.72 4.13 -10.69
CA PHE A 205 26.34 4.23 -10.22
C PHE A 205 25.34 3.79 -11.29
N LEU A 206 25.49 4.25 -12.53
CA LEU A 206 24.68 3.81 -13.67
C LEU A 206 24.74 2.30 -13.89
N SER A 207 25.93 1.71 -13.81
CA SER A 207 26.12 0.26 -13.99
C SER A 207 25.39 -0.53 -12.89
N HIS A 208 25.44 -0.08 -11.63
CA HIS A 208 24.70 -0.71 -10.54
C HIS A 208 23.19 -0.58 -10.74
N LEU A 209 22.69 0.59 -11.15
CA LEU A 209 21.27 0.80 -11.44
C LEU A 209 20.78 -0.10 -12.59
N GLN A 210 21.58 -0.25 -13.64
CA GLN A 210 21.26 -1.13 -14.76
C GLN A 210 21.23 -2.61 -14.34
N ALA A 211 22.12 -3.02 -13.43
CA ALA A 211 22.12 -4.39 -12.89
C ALA A 211 20.86 -4.72 -12.08
N ILE A 212 20.30 -3.73 -11.37
CA ILE A 212 19.05 -3.89 -10.60
C ILE A 212 17.79 -3.53 -11.39
N SER A 213 17.90 -3.07 -12.65
CA SER A 213 16.77 -2.73 -13.50
C SER A 213 15.65 -3.77 -13.60
N PRO A 214 15.89 -5.10 -13.50
CA PRO A 214 14.80 -6.09 -13.48
C PRO A 214 13.96 -6.06 -12.19
N GLN A 215 14.42 -5.39 -11.14
CA GLN A 215 13.81 -5.30 -9.82
C GLN A 215 13.23 -3.89 -9.55
N LEU A 216 13.41 -2.95 -10.48
CA LEU A 216 12.89 -1.58 -10.47
C LEU A 216 11.61 -1.50 -11.32
#